data_AF-A0A938MJZ6-F1
#
_entry.id   AF-A0A938MJZ6-F1
#
_cell.length_a   1.000
_cell.length_b   1.000
_cell.length_c   1.000
_cell.angle_alpha   90.00
_cell.angle_beta   90.00
_cell.angle_gamma   90.00
#
_symmetry.space_group_name_H-M   'P 1'
#
loop_
_entity.id
_entity.type
_entity.pdbx_description
1 polymer ?
#
loop_
_entity_poly.entity_id
_entity_poly.type
_entity_poly.pdbx_seq_one_letter_code
_entity_poly.pdbx_strand_id
1 'polypeptide(L)'
;MRRGILAAVLGVAVSVSAFGAEMSWDDQLREMGYWIVHLSTINAVNGLNLSREQAVKLQALAKQVESAGAKAPLQKGAMHPDFMEVRKTYAELRSLLLRGEDVPASFEPQVAKARKLETDLLAASLAGSPAAGPSGSCQRCHAAPSKAAKAGGRESFRVPLMGMQANSAAGKESADYAHVEGLYGKALPTLKKVSSQTQALLTDGQREIVNKFACCLIPPKGLSDPVRAGQAAVSEGVLDLLKKVRACPASYWPTAKEGVLQLLARGHQMKHPGATEAERKERRDQVAAVLEKARAASDVEFEMNKEALCTELKGDPVRKASDEQLAFKTAYFLLSPGSADIYAAVLRRLATQKAGL
;
A
#
# COMPACT_ATOMS: atom_id res chain seq x y z
N MET A 1 -43.53 62.22 36.94
CA MET A 1 -43.56 61.23 35.84
C MET A 1 -42.16 61.09 35.26
N ARG A 2 -41.39 60.08 35.69
CA ARG A 2 -40.05 59.76 35.16
C ARG A 2 -40.20 58.63 34.14
N ARG A 3 -39.92 58.90 32.86
CA ARG A 3 -39.88 57.88 31.79
C ARG A 3 -38.46 57.32 31.71
N GLY A 4 -38.32 56.03 32.03
CA GLY A 4 -37.08 55.28 31.85
C GLY A 4 -36.92 54.88 30.38
N ILE A 5 -35.72 55.06 29.84
CA ILE A 5 -35.32 54.61 28.50
C ILE A 5 -34.69 53.23 28.68
N LEU A 6 -35.36 52.18 28.18
CA LEU A 6 -34.78 50.86 28.01
C LEU A 6 -33.92 50.88 26.73
N ALA A 7 -32.60 50.77 26.87
CA ALA A 7 -31.70 50.52 25.75
C ALA A 7 -31.66 49.01 25.48
N ALA A 8 -32.24 48.58 24.36
CA ALA A 8 -32.13 47.20 23.88
C ALA A 8 -30.73 46.98 23.29
N VAL A 9 -29.93 46.13 23.93
CA VAL A 9 -28.66 45.66 23.39
C VAL A 9 -28.97 44.55 22.37
N LEU A 10 -28.90 44.89 21.07
CA LEU A 10 -28.87 43.89 20.01
C LEU A 10 -27.52 43.15 20.06
N GLY A 11 -27.53 41.94 20.61
CA GLY A 11 -26.42 41.01 20.48
C GLY A 11 -26.35 40.47 19.05
N VAL A 12 -25.35 40.89 18.28
CA VAL A 12 -24.99 40.24 17.02
C VAL A 12 -24.37 38.89 17.36
N ALA A 13 -25.14 37.82 17.19
CA ALA A 13 -24.62 36.46 17.23
C ALA A 13 -23.72 36.25 16.01
N VAL A 14 -22.41 36.34 16.21
CA VAL A 14 -21.43 35.88 15.22
C VAL A 14 -21.48 34.36 15.22
N SER A 15 -22.22 33.79 14.27
CA SER A 15 -22.19 32.37 13.97
C SER A 15 -20.81 32.03 13.38
N VAL A 16 -19.97 31.40 14.19
CA VAL A 16 -18.68 30.84 13.76
C VAL A 16 -18.96 29.58 12.93
N SER A 17 -19.44 29.76 11.70
CA SER A 17 -19.62 28.70 10.72
C SER A 17 -18.31 28.46 9.98
N ALA A 18 -17.28 28.00 10.69
CA ALA A 18 -15.98 27.66 10.12
C ALA A 18 -15.74 26.14 10.04
N PHE A 19 -16.80 25.33 10.01
CA PHE A 19 -16.67 23.93 9.63
C PHE A 19 -16.57 23.87 8.10
N GLY A 20 -15.35 23.69 7.59
CA GLY A 20 -15.11 23.47 6.17
C GLY A 20 -15.98 22.34 5.63
N ALA A 21 -16.46 22.48 4.39
CA ALA A 21 -17.33 21.49 3.75
C ALA A 21 -16.78 20.06 3.93
N GLU A 22 -17.66 19.14 4.31
CA GLU A 22 -17.31 17.71 4.45
C GLU A 22 -16.91 17.16 3.08
N MET A 23 -15.78 16.46 3.04
CA MET A 23 -15.30 15.81 1.82
C MET A 23 -16.25 14.68 1.44
N SER A 24 -16.45 14.47 0.13
CA SER A 24 -17.18 13.30 -0.33
C SER A 24 -16.45 12.03 0.10
N TRP A 25 -17.18 10.93 0.30
CA TRP A 25 -16.55 9.65 0.65
C TRP A 25 -15.52 9.19 -0.40
N ASP A 26 -15.77 9.50 -1.68
CA ASP A 26 -14.83 9.20 -2.78
C ASP A 26 -13.51 9.96 -2.58
N ASP A 27 -13.58 11.26 -2.24
CA ASP A 27 -12.39 12.09 -2.00
C ASP A 27 -11.63 11.64 -0.74
N GLN A 28 -12.35 11.22 0.31
CA GLN A 28 -11.74 10.67 1.52
C GLN A 28 -10.93 9.40 1.20
N LEU A 29 -11.51 8.48 0.42
CA LEU A 29 -10.83 7.24 0.00
C LEU A 29 -9.62 7.52 -0.91
N ARG A 30 -9.77 8.43 -1.88
CA ARG A 30 -8.65 8.86 -2.74
C ARG A 30 -7.51 9.45 -1.92
N GLU A 31 -7.81 10.24 -0.90
CA GLU A 31 -6.79 10.79 -0.02
C GLU A 31 -6.06 9.69 0.76
N MET A 32 -6.77 8.70 1.31
CA MET A 32 -6.13 7.59 2.02
C MET A 32 -5.24 6.76 1.09
N GLY A 33 -5.72 6.42 -0.10
CA GLY A 33 -4.93 5.73 -1.12
C GLY A 33 -3.69 6.52 -1.53
N TYR A 34 -3.82 7.84 -1.70
CA TYR A 34 -2.70 8.74 -1.94
C TYR A 34 -1.67 8.69 -0.82
N TRP A 35 -2.06 8.78 0.45
CA TRP A 35 -1.11 8.79 1.56
C TRP A 35 -0.25 7.54 1.59
N ILE A 36 -0.85 6.37 1.40
CA ILE A 36 -0.11 5.09 1.38
C ILE A 36 0.94 5.07 0.29
N VAL A 37 0.54 5.44 -0.94
CA VAL A 37 1.48 5.42 -2.06
C VAL A 37 2.53 6.50 -1.89
N HIS A 38 2.14 7.72 -1.50
CA HIS A 38 3.06 8.84 -1.30
C HIS A 38 4.13 8.57 -0.24
N LEU A 39 3.73 8.02 0.91
CA LEU A 39 4.69 7.62 1.97
C LEU A 39 5.61 6.49 1.48
N SER A 40 5.05 5.52 0.75
CA SER A 40 5.84 4.45 0.13
C SER A 40 6.84 4.99 -0.90
N THR A 41 6.44 6.00 -1.70
CA THR A 41 7.33 6.69 -2.64
C THR A 41 8.49 7.36 -1.93
N ILE A 42 8.25 8.06 -0.82
CA ILE A 42 9.33 8.69 -0.04
C ILE A 42 10.32 7.63 0.44
N ASN A 43 9.82 6.50 0.95
CA ASN A 43 10.66 5.39 1.41
C ASN A 43 11.50 4.79 0.28
N ALA A 44 10.89 4.53 -0.88
CA ALA A 44 11.61 4.07 -2.07
C ALA A 44 12.70 5.07 -2.47
N VAL A 45 12.35 6.35 -2.65
CA VAL A 45 13.29 7.40 -3.05
C VAL A 45 14.45 7.57 -2.06
N ASN A 46 14.17 7.56 -0.76
CA ASN A 46 15.20 7.66 0.28
C ASN A 46 16.17 6.46 0.26
N GLY A 47 15.67 5.25 -0.02
CA GLY A 47 16.51 4.06 -0.09
C GLY A 47 17.29 3.88 -1.39
N LEU A 48 16.95 4.63 -2.46
CA LEU A 48 17.63 4.51 -3.75
C LEU A 48 18.98 5.24 -3.81
N ASN A 49 19.34 6.06 -2.81
CA ASN A 49 20.58 6.85 -2.79
C ASN A 49 20.82 7.59 -4.11
N LEU A 50 19.79 8.29 -4.61
CA LEU A 50 19.83 8.95 -5.91
C LEU A 50 20.97 9.97 -5.99
N SER A 51 21.65 10.00 -7.14
CA SER A 51 22.56 11.11 -7.45
C SER A 51 21.77 12.42 -7.65
N ARG A 52 22.47 13.56 -7.54
CA ARG A 52 21.85 14.87 -7.83
C ARG A 52 21.26 14.91 -9.24
N GLU A 53 21.95 14.34 -10.22
CA GLU A 53 21.51 14.29 -11.62
C GLU A 53 20.23 13.44 -11.76
N GLN A 54 20.19 12.25 -11.15
CA GLN A 54 19.01 11.39 -11.14
C GLN A 54 17.82 12.11 -10.50
N ALA A 55 18.02 12.75 -9.35
CA ALA A 55 16.97 13.47 -8.64
C ALA A 55 16.41 14.66 -9.45
N VAL A 56 17.24 15.41 -10.18
CA VAL A 56 16.78 16.48 -11.09
C VAL A 56 15.93 15.91 -12.23
N LYS A 57 16.41 14.85 -12.89
CA LYS A 57 15.68 14.24 -14.01
C LYS A 57 14.35 13.62 -13.57
N LEU A 58 14.34 12.91 -12.44
CA LEU A 58 13.12 12.35 -11.85
C LEU A 58 12.14 13.45 -11.41
N GLN A 59 12.62 14.56 -10.86
CA GLN A 59 11.76 15.71 -10.54
C GLN A 59 11.08 16.28 -11.78
N ALA A 60 11.78 16.38 -12.90
CA ALA A 60 11.21 16.87 -14.16
C ALA A 60 10.10 15.95 -14.67
N LEU A 61 10.31 14.63 -14.64
CA LEU A 61 9.30 13.63 -15.00
C LEU A 61 8.10 13.68 -14.05
N ALA A 62 8.33 13.83 -12.75
CA ALA A 62 7.25 13.96 -11.76
C ALA A 62 6.37 15.19 -12.06
N LYS A 63 6.98 16.35 -12.32
CA LYS A 63 6.26 17.57 -12.72
C LYS A 63 5.46 17.38 -14.01
N GLN A 64 5.98 16.60 -14.96
CA GLN A 64 5.27 16.28 -16.20
C GLN A 64 4.00 15.45 -15.93
N VAL A 65 4.10 14.41 -15.08
CA VAL A 65 2.96 13.59 -14.67
C VAL A 65 1.93 14.41 -13.88
N GLU A 66 2.38 15.22 -12.92
CA GLU A 66 1.51 16.09 -12.11
C GLU A 66 0.77 17.13 -12.98
N SER A 67 1.46 17.72 -13.97
CA SER A 67 0.86 18.67 -14.92
C SER A 67 -0.20 18.03 -15.82
N ALA A 68 -0.14 16.71 -16.02
CA ALA A 68 -1.14 15.95 -16.77
C ALA A 68 -2.39 15.59 -15.95
N GLY A 69 -2.46 15.98 -14.67
CA GLY A 69 -3.66 15.86 -13.84
C GLY A 69 -3.52 14.97 -12.60
N ALA A 70 -2.35 14.39 -12.35
CA ALA A 70 -2.03 13.68 -11.11
C ALA A 70 -1.69 14.68 -10.00
N LYS A 71 -2.69 15.42 -9.54
CA LYS A 71 -2.51 16.33 -8.41
C LYS A 71 -2.67 15.56 -7.11
N ALA A 72 -1.80 15.83 -6.14
CA ALA A 72 -2.01 15.37 -4.78
C ALA A 72 -3.40 15.85 -4.31
N PRO A 73 -4.21 14.98 -3.69
CA PRO A 73 -5.52 15.34 -3.21
C PRO A 73 -5.42 16.50 -2.22
N LEU A 74 -6.42 17.39 -2.25
CA LEU A 74 -6.48 18.51 -1.34
C LEU A 74 -6.69 17.99 0.08
N GLN A 75 -5.70 18.17 0.94
CA GLN A 75 -5.72 17.78 2.36
C GLN A 75 -6.53 18.80 3.18
N LYS A 76 -7.74 19.12 2.71
CA LYS A 76 -8.62 20.16 3.28
C LYS A 76 -10.04 19.64 3.37
N GLY A 77 -10.75 20.05 4.40
CA GLY A 77 -12.12 19.64 4.67
C GLY A 77 -12.24 18.57 5.74
N ALA A 78 -13.43 18.47 6.31
CA ALA A 78 -13.77 17.46 7.29
C ALA A 78 -13.91 16.08 6.61
N MET A 79 -13.50 15.02 7.31
CA MET A 79 -13.66 13.63 6.89
C MET A 79 -14.07 12.78 8.09
N HIS A 80 -14.27 11.48 7.87
CA HIS A 80 -14.53 10.54 8.96
C HIS A 80 -13.52 10.70 10.11
N PRO A 81 -13.93 10.70 11.39
CA PRO A 81 -13.02 10.94 12.52
C PRO A 81 -11.78 10.03 12.52
N ASP A 82 -11.95 8.74 12.21
CA ASP A 82 -10.81 7.81 12.12
C ASP A 82 -9.85 8.20 10.98
N PHE A 83 -10.36 8.64 9.82
CA PHE A 83 -9.49 9.13 8.74
C PHE A 83 -8.80 10.45 9.11
N MET A 84 -9.40 11.30 9.94
CA MET A 84 -8.72 12.48 10.48
C MET A 84 -7.52 12.09 11.35
N GLU A 85 -7.66 11.06 12.21
CA GLU A 85 -6.55 10.53 13.02
C GLU A 85 -5.45 9.93 12.13
N VAL A 86 -5.83 9.16 11.11
CA VAL A 86 -4.91 8.59 10.12
C VAL A 86 -4.16 9.70 9.37
N ARG A 87 -4.87 10.68 8.81
CA ARG A 87 -4.29 11.84 8.10
C ARG A 87 -3.26 12.56 8.96
N LYS A 88 -3.59 12.84 10.22
CA LYS A 88 -2.68 13.51 11.16
C LYS A 88 -1.37 12.71 11.32
N THR A 89 -1.49 11.42 11.60
CA THR A 89 -0.35 10.52 11.80
C THR A 89 0.52 10.42 10.54
N TYR A 90 -0.12 10.28 9.37
CA TYR A 90 0.57 10.19 8.08
C TYR A 90 1.23 11.50 7.65
N ALA A 91 0.66 12.65 7.99
CA ALA A 91 1.29 13.95 7.76
C ALA A 91 2.57 14.14 8.60
N GLU A 92 2.54 13.73 9.87
CA GLU A 92 3.71 13.75 10.74
C GLU A 92 4.80 12.79 10.24
N LEU A 93 4.42 11.57 9.87
CA LEU A 93 5.32 10.59 9.26
C LEU A 93 5.95 11.13 7.97
N ARG A 94 5.16 11.74 7.07
CA ARG A 94 5.67 12.38 5.84
C ARG A 94 6.72 13.43 6.16
N SER A 95 6.50 14.23 7.21
CA SER A 95 7.43 15.28 7.63
C SER A 95 8.80 14.71 8.01
N LEU A 96 8.82 13.64 8.83
CA LEU A 96 10.05 12.91 9.21
C LEU A 96 10.76 12.35 7.96
N LEU A 97 10.03 11.60 7.13
CA LEU A 97 10.59 10.93 5.96
C LEU A 97 11.14 11.91 4.91
N LEU A 98 10.51 13.07 4.73
CA LEU A 98 11.02 14.12 3.83
C LEU A 98 12.29 14.79 4.35
N ARG A 99 12.55 14.76 5.66
CA ARG A 99 13.85 15.18 6.21
C ARG A 99 14.92 14.09 6.10
N GLY A 100 14.52 12.86 5.74
CA GLY A 100 15.41 11.70 5.72
C GLY A 100 15.76 11.20 7.11
N GLU A 101 14.92 11.51 8.11
CA GLU A 101 15.08 11.05 9.48
C GLU A 101 14.50 9.65 9.65
N ASP A 102 15.10 8.87 10.55
CA ASP A 102 14.53 7.60 10.99
C ASP A 102 13.21 7.83 11.73
N VAL A 103 12.27 6.89 11.59
CA VAL A 103 11.03 6.90 12.36
C VAL A 103 11.36 6.54 13.82
N PRO A 104 11.05 7.40 14.81
CA PRO A 104 11.33 7.07 16.20
C PRO A 104 10.57 5.81 16.64
N ALA A 105 11.22 4.95 17.43
CA ALA A 105 10.59 3.73 17.96
C ALA A 105 9.30 4.01 18.77
N SER A 106 9.20 5.18 19.40
CA SER A 106 7.99 5.64 20.11
C SER A 106 6.83 6.02 19.16
N PHE A 107 7.11 6.27 17.89
CA PHE A 107 6.13 6.66 16.88
C PHE A 107 5.65 5.47 16.04
N GLU A 108 6.44 4.40 15.91
CA GLU A 108 6.05 3.20 15.15
C GLU A 108 4.69 2.60 15.59
N PRO A 109 4.37 2.48 16.90
CA PRO A 109 3.05 1.98 17.32
C PRO A 109 1.89 2.87 16.88
N GLN A 110 2.11 4.19 16.78
CA GLN A 110 1.09 5.13 16.33
C GLN A 110 0.83 4.97 14.83
N VAL A 111 1.89 4.81 14.03
CA VAL A 111 1.78 4.51 12.60
C VAL A 111 1.06 3.18 12.37
N ALA A 112 1.39 2.14 13.14
CA ALA A 112 0.73 0.84 13.06
C ALA A 112 -0.76 0.93 13.42
N LYS A 113 -1.11 1.69 14.48
CA LYS A 113 -2.50 1.96 14.87
C LYS A 113 -3.25 2.69 13.75
N ALA A 114 -2.68 3.74 13.18
CA ALA A 114 -3.28 4.48 12.06
C ALA A 114 -3.51 3.56 10.85
N ARG A 115 -2.52 2.74 10.48
CA ARG A 115 -2.68 1.77 9.38
C ARG A 115 -3.78 0.76 9.64
N LYS A 116 -3.92 0.31 10.89
CA LYS A 116 -5.01 -0.59 11.28
C LYS A 116 -6.37 0.09 11.14
N LEU A 117 -6.53 1.30 11.69
CA LEU A 117 -7.76 2.09 11.60
C LEU A 117 -8.20 2.30 10.14
N GLU A 118 -7.26 2.72 9.29
CA GLU A 118 -7.49 2.89 7.85
C GLU A 118 -7.95 1.57 7.21
N THR A 119 -7.23 0.47 7.47
CA THR A 119 -7.55 -0.84 6.87
C THR A 119 -8.91 -1.34 7.33
N ASP A 120 -9.23 -1.22 8.61
CA ASP A 120 -10.53 -1.62 9.18
C ASP A 120 -11.67 -0.80 8.54
N LEU A 121 -11.47 0.51 8.36
CA LEU A 121 -12.47 1.40 7.78
C LEU A 121 -12.65 1.16 6.27
N LEU A 122 -11.56 0.94 5.54
CA LEU A 122 -11.60 0.53 4.13
C LEU A 122 -12.35 -0.80 3.97
N ALA A 123 -12.03 -1.79 4.81
CA ALA A 123 -12.72 -3.07 4.81
C ALA A 123 -14.23 -2.89 5.10
N ALA A 124 -14.58 -2.14 6.15
CA ALA A 124 -15.97 -1.86 6.52
C ALA A 124 -16.76 -1.09 5.43
N SER A 125 -16.06 -0.41 4.53
CA SER A 125 -16.67 0.33 3.43
C SER A 125 -16.86 -0.49 2.16
N LEU A 126 -16.31 -1.70 2.05
CA LEU A 126 -16.46 -2.51 0.83
C LEU A 126 -17.94 -2.83 0.54
N ALA A 127 -18.39 -2.54 -0.67
CA ALA A 127 -19.72 -2.87 -1.15
C ALA A 127 -19.80 -4.38 -1.46
N GLY A 128 -20.94 -5.00 -1.15
CA GLY A 128 -21.16 -6.44 -1.42
C GLY A 128 -21.17 -6.81 -2.92
N SER A 129 -21.50 -5.85 -3.79
CA SER A 129 -21.47 -6.00 -5.25
C SER A 129 -20.96 -4.73 -5.91
N PRO A 130 -19.86 -4.78 -6.69
CA PRO A 130 -19.38 -3.60 -7.41
C PRO A 130 -20.38 -3.16 -8.48
N ALA A 131 -20.55 -1.84 -8.67
CA ALA A 131 -21.34 -1.33 -9.79
C ALA A 131 -20.72 -1.74 -11.15
N ALA A 132 -21.56 -2.01 -12.16
CA ALA A 132 -21.11 -2.36 -13.51
C ALA A 132 -20.50 -1.16 -14.26
N GLY A 133 -19.55 -1.40 -15.16
CA GLY A 133 -18.99 -0.40 -16.10
C GLY A 133 -17.67 0.28 -15.64
N PRO A 134 -16.78 0.68 -16.58
CA PRO A 134 -15.46 1.20 -16.25
C PRO A 134 -15.57 2.58 -15.58
N SER A 135 -15.14 2.68 -14.33
CA SER A 135 -15.07 3.93 -13.58
C SER A 135 -13.97 3.84 -12.54
N GLY A 136 -13.07 4.82 -12.51
CA GLY A 136 -12.08 5.03 -11.45
C GLY A 136 -12.67 5.63 -10.17
N SER A 137 -14.01 5.63 -10.02
CA SER A 137 -14.66 6.05 -8.78
C SER A 137 -14.53 4.95 -7.72
N CYS A 138 -14.06 5.33 -6.53
CA CYS A 138 -14.00 4.45 -5.37
C CYS A 138 -15.41 3.99 -4.96
N GLN A 139 -16.45 4.77 -5.25
CA GLN A 139 -17.85 4.43 -4.97
C GLN A 139 -18.33 3.14 -5.66
N ARG A 140 -17.63 2.70 -6.72
CA ARG A 140 -17.92 1.41 -7.36
C ARG A 140 -17.70 0.25 -6.40
N CYS A 141 -16.67 0.33 -5.57
CA CYS A 141 -16.27 -0.76 -4.66
C CYS A 141 -16.52 -0.41 -3.18
N HIS A 142 -16.77 0.86 -2.86
CA HIS A 142 -16.89 1.34 -1.50
C HIS A 142 -18.13 2.22 -1.25
N ALA A 143 -18.73 2.07 -0.08
CA ALA A 143 -19.79 2.94 0.43
C ALA A 143 -19.45 3.42 1.84
N ALA A 144 -19.90 4.62 2.22
CA ALA A 144 -19.68 5.15 3.56
C ALA A 144 -20.22 4.17 4.63
N PRO A 145 -19.50 3.94 5.74
CA PRO A 145 -19.85 2.91 6.73
C PRO A 145 -21.28 3.00 7.29
N SER A 146 -21.81 4.22 7.49
CA SER A 146 -23.19 4.44 7.95
C SER A 146 -24.24 3.97 6.94
N LYS A 147 -23.89 3.91 5.66
CA LYS A 147 -24.70 3.31 4.58
C LYS A 147 -24.44 1.81 4.44
N ALA A 148 -23.20 1.35 4.63
CA ALA A 148 -22.83 -0.06 4.56
C ALA A 148 -23.50 -0.90 5.66
N ALA A 149 -23.58 -0.38 6.90
CA ALA A 149 -24.22 -1.06 8.03
C ALA A 149 -25.74 -1.29 7.86
N LYS A 150 -26.40 -0.53 6.96
CA LYS A 150 -27.82 -0.73 6.62
C LYS A 150 -28.04 -1.73 5.49
N ALA A 151 -27.00 -2.03 4.69
CA ALA A 151 -27.10 -2.91 3.53
C ALA A 151 -26.82 -4.40 3.85
N GLY A 152 -26.31 -4.70 5.04
CA GLY A 152 -26.13 -6.07 5.52
C GLY A 152 -25.78 -6.03 7.00
N GLY A 153 -26.53 -6.76 7.83
CA GLY A 153 -26.25 -6.90 9.25
C GLY A 153 -24.81 -7.35 9.49
N ARG A 154 -24.30 -7.07 10.70
CA ARG A 154 -22.96 -7.41 11.20
C ARG A 154 -22.67 -8.92 11.23
N GLU A 155 -22.94 -9.67 10.18
CA GLU A 155 -22.27 -10.93 9.98
C GLU A 155 -20.79 -10.59 9.82
N SER A 156 -20.00 -11.13 10.75
CA SER A 156 -18.55 -11.19 10.70
C SER A 156 -18.07 -11.23 9.26
N PHE A 157 -17.08 -10.42 8.94
CA PHE A 157 -16.39 -10.26 7.66
C PHE A 157 -15.87 -11.60 7.09
N ARG A 158 -16.77 -12.54 6.77
CA ARG A 158 -16.63 -13.43 5.63
C ARG A 158 -16.74 -12.44 4.49
N VAL A 159 -15.60 -12.05 3.91
CA VAL A 159 -15.58 -11.51 2.56
C VAL A 159 -16.43 -12.51 1.78
N PRO A 160 -17.70 -12.21 1.43
CA PRO A 160 -18.49 -13.13 0.65
C PRO A 160 -17.75 -13.09 -0.65
N LEU A 161 -16.99 -14.17 -0.89
CA LEU A 161 -16.39 -14.58 -2.12
C LEU A 161 -16.78 -13.59 -3.21
N MET A 162 -15.98 -12.52 -3.35
CA MET A 162 -16.27 -11.37 -4.21
C MET A 162 -16.82 -11.96 -5.50
N GLY A 163 -18.11 -11.72 -5.80
CA GLY A 163 -18.90 -12.59 -6.67
C GLY A 163 -18.10 -12.97 -7.92
N MET A 164 -18.20 -14.22 -8.39
CA MET A 164 -17.33 -14.90 -9.38
C MET A 164 -16.67 -14.02 -10.48
N GLN A 165 -17.27 -12.91 -10.89
CA GLN A 165 -16.68 -11.88 -11.75
C GLN A 165 -15.47 -11.12 -11.14
N ALA A 166 -15.46 -10.77 -9.85
CA ALA A 166 -14.34 -10.07 -9.20
C ALA A 166 -13.14 -10.98 -8.91
N ASN A 167 -13.34 -12.30 -8.86
CA ASN A 167 -12.27 -13.30 -8.79
C ASN A 167 -11.73 -13.72 -10.17
N SER A 168 -12.29 -13.21 -11.26
CA SER A 168 -11.77 -13.41 -12.61
C SER A 168 -10.57 -12.50 -12.87
N ALA A 169 -9.68 -12.92 -13.77
CA ALA A 169 -8.55 -12.09 -14.20
C ALA A 169 -9.00 -10.70 -14.70
N ALA A 170 -10.12 -10.63 -15.43
CA ALA A 170 -10.72 -9.38 -15.91
C ALA A 170 -11.27 -8.51 -14.78
N GLY A 171 -11.87 -9.11 -13.74
CA GLY A 171 -12.35 -8.41 -12.55
C GLY A 171 -11.22 -7.74 -11.78
N LYS A 172 -10.09 -8.46 -11.60
CA LYS A 172 -8.89 -7.87 -11.01
C LYS A 172 -8.32 -6.76 -11.87
N GLU A 173 -8.13 -7.00 -13.16
CA GLU A 173 -7.55 -6.00 -14.07
C GLU A 173 -8.36 -4.69 -14.02
N SER A 174 -9.68 -4.80 -13.98
CA SER A 174 -10.57 -3.65 -13.79
C SER A 174 -10.39 -2.96 -12.43
N ALA A 175 -10.18 -3.71 -11.34
CA ALA A 175 -9.98 -3.15 -10.00
C ALA A 175 -8.61 -2.47 -9.86
N ASP A 176 -7.56 -3.11 -10.36
CA ASP A 176 -6.20 -2.56 -10.41
C ASP A 176 -6.18 -1.29 -11.26
N TYR A 177 -6.82 -1.31 -12.44
CA TYR A 177 -6.99 -0.12 -13.25
C TYR A 177 -7.75 0.99 -12.50
N ALA A 178 -8.85 0.66 -11.81
CA ALA A 178 -9.60 1.65 -11.03
C ALA A 178 -8.78 2.26 -9.89
N HIS A 179 -7.90 1.52 -9.24
CA HIS A 179 -6.99 2.07 -8.22
C HIS A 179 -5.91 2.97 -8.83
N VAL A 180 -5.33 2.56 -9.97
CA VAL A 180 -4.34 3.37 -10.68
C VAL A 180 -4.98 4.65 -11.22
N GLU A 181 -6.14 4.56 -11.88
CA GLU A 181 -6.93 5.71 -12.30
C GLU A 181 -7.39 6.55 -11.09
N GLY A 182 -7.69 5.89 -9.98
CA GLY A 182 -8.01 6.51 -8.70
C GLY A 182 -6.94 7.50 -8.22
N LEU A 183 -5.68 7.10 -8.39
CA LEU A 183 -4.50 7.83 -7.93
C LEU A 183 -3.97 8.83 -8.98
N TYR A 184 -3.88 8.42 -10.25
CA TYR A 184 -3.27 9.23 -11.31
C TYR A 184 -4.30 10.02 -12.14
N GLY A 185 -5.57 9.61 -12.12
CA GLY A 185 -6.63 10.18 -12.94
C GLY A 185 -6.20 10.33 -14.40
N LYS A 186 -6.33 11.55 -14.92
CA LYS A 186 -5.99 11.91 -16.31
C LYS A 186 -4.50 11.80 -16.65
N ALA A 187 -3.62 11.63 -15.66
CA ALA A 187 -2.19 11.52 -15.90
C ALA A 187 -1.72 10.10 -16.24
N LEU A 188 -2.58 9.08 -16.11
CA LEU A 188 -2.19 7.68 -16.38
C LEU A 188 -1.55 7.46 -17.78
N PRO A 189 -2.07 8.03 -18.88
CA PRO A 189 -1.40 7.93 -20.19
C PRO A 189 0.01 8.55 -20.19
N THR A 190 0.18 9.68 -19.49
CA THR A 190 1.47 10.35 -19.36
C THR A 190 2.44 9.51 -18.53
N LEU A 191 1.98 8.94 -17.41
CA LEU A 191 2.74 8.00 -16.59
C LEU A 191 3.26 6.85 -17.46
N LYS A 192 2.37 6.19 -18.22
CA LYS A 192 2.75 5.09 -19.12
C LYS A 192 3.80 5.52 -20.15
N LYS A 193 3.65 6.71 -20.74
CA LYS A 193 4.58 7.26 -21.73
C LYS A 193 5.99 7.49 -21.16
N VAL A 194 6.11 7.91 -19.90
CA VAL A 194 7.41 8.19 -19.27
C VAL A 194 8.00 7.01 -18.50
N SER A 195 7.32 5.86 -18.46
CA SER A 195 7.75 4.65 -17.73
C SER A 195 9.16 4.19 -18.09
N SER A 196 9.43 3.97 -19.38
CA SER A 196 10.75 3.50 -19.84
C SER A 196 11.85 4.53 -19.58
N GLN A 197 11.53 5.83 -19.71
CA GLN A 197 12.47 6.90 -19.40
C GLN A 197 12.82 6.91 -17.91
N THR A 198 11.83 6.76 -17.04
CA THR A 198 12.02 6.69 -15.58
C THR A 198 12.93 5.52 -15.20
N GLN A 199 12.67 4.34 -15.78
CA GLN A 199 13.46 3.14 -15.52
C GLN A 199 14.93 3.29 -16.00
N ALA A 200 15.14 3.94 -17.15
CA ALA A 200 16.47 4.19 -17.70
C ALA A 200 17.32 5.16 -16.86
N LEU A 201 16.72 5.94 -15.96
CA LEU A 201 17.46 6.81 -15.02
C LEU A 201 18.12 6.03 -13.89
N LEU A 202 17.69 4.79 -13.64
CA LEU A 202 18.16 3.98 -12.52
C LEU A 202 19.27 3.03 -12.94
N THR A 203 20.24 2.82 -12.05
CA THR A 203 21.23 1.74 -12.16
C THR A 203 20.56 0.36 -11.99
N ASP A 204 21.24 -0.70 -12.41
CA ASP A 204 20.75 -2.08 -12.30
C ASP A 204 20.38 -2.45 -10.86
N GLY A 205 21.21 -2.07 -9.89
CA GLY A 205 20.94 -2.28 -8.47
C GLY A 205 19.73 -1.50 -7.96
N GLN A 206 19.57 -0.25 -8.40
CA GLN A 206 18.38 0.55 -8.08
C GLN A 206 17.11 -0.04 -8.69
N ARG A 207 17.16 -0.53 -9.94
CA ARG A 207 16.02 -1.22 -10.57
C ARG A 207 15.62 -2.46 -9.80
N GLU A 208 16.60 -3.24 -9.34
CA GLU A 208 16.33 -4.43 -8.52
C GLU A 208 15.64 -4.09 -7.20
N ILE A 209 16.09 -3.02 -6.52
CA ILE A 209 15.44 -2.51 -5.30
C ILE A 209 13.98 -2.15 -5.58
N VAL A 210 13.69 -1.36 -6.62
CA VAL A 210 12.31 -0.93 -6.96
C VAL A 210 11.45 -2.13 -7.39
N ASN A 211 12.00 -3.07 -8.14
CA ASN A 211 11.29 -4.26 -8.61
C ASN A 211 10.86 -5.17 -7.46
N LYS A 212 11.66 -5.25 -6.40
CA LYS A 212 11.33 -5.99 -5.16
C LYS A 212 10.59 -5.16 -4.12
N PHE A 213 10.51 -3.84 -4.31
CA PHE A 213 9.84 -2.94 -3.38
C PHE A 213 8.35 -3.29 -3.23
N ALA A 214 7.89 -3.23 -1.99
CA ALA A 214 6.51 -3.35 -1.58
C ALA A 214 6.11 -2.09 -0.79
N CYS A 215 4.88 -1.61 -0.97
CA CYS A 215 4.36 -0.45 -0.26
C CYS A 215 4.55 -0.64 1.26
N CYS A 216 5.26 0.29 1.88
CA CYS A 216 5.54 0.29 3.31
C CYS A 216 5.47 1.73 3.84
N LEU A 217 4.91 1.87 5.04
CA LEU A 217 4.83 3.16 5.73
C LEU A 217 6.13 3.47 6.47
N ILE A 218 6.63 2.47 7.18
CA ILE A 218 7.91 2.53 7.88
C ILE A 218 8.93 1.81 6.99
N PRO A 219 10.02 2.47 6.58
CA PRO A 219 11.02 1.84 5.74
C PRO A 219 11.71 0.71 6.52
N PRO A 220 11.91 -0.47 5.94
CA PRO A 220 12.70 -1.50 6.60
C PRO A 220 14.15 -1.03 6.75
N LYS A 221 14.76 -1.37 7.89
CA LYS A 221 16.13 -0.95 8.23
C LYS A 221 17.12 -1.40 7.17
N GLY A 222 17.87 -0.47 6.59
CA GLY A 222 18.91 -0.76 5.60
C GLY A 222 18.40 -0.91 4.16
N LEU A 223 17.32 -0.23 3.77
CA LEU A 223 16.89 -0.18 2.35
C LEU A 223 17.99 0.36 1.41
N SER A 224 18.90 1.18 1.95
CA SER A 224 20.06 1.75 1.26
C SER A 224 21.17 0.73 0.98
N ASP A 225 21.11 -0.45 1.61
CA ASP A 225 22.01 -1.56 1.35
C ASP A 225 21.37 -2.51 0.32
N PRO A 226 21.82 -2.49 -0.96
CA PRO A 226 21.27 -3.34 -2.01
C PRO A 226 21.46 -4.84 -1.70
N VAL A 227 22.41 -5.20 -0.85
CA VAL A 227 22.65 -6.58 -0.41
C VAL A 227 21.50 -7.05 0.50
N ARG A 228 20.94 -6.16 1.34
CA ARG A 228 19.84 -6.47 2.25
C ARG A 228 18.48 -6.63 1.59
N ALA A 229 18.24 -5.98 0.45
CA ALA A 229 17.05 -6.16 -0.38
C ALA A 229 16.88 -7.60 -0.91
N GLY A 230 17.87 -8.48 -0.67
CA GLY A 230 17.81 -9.93 -0.90
C GLY A 230 17.98 -10.82 0.33
N GLN A 231 18.18 -10.29 1.55
CA GLN A 231 18.72 -11.09 2.67
C GLN A 231 17.79 -11.33 3.87
N ALA A 232 16.57 -10.81 3.89
CA ALA A 232 15.55 -11.30 4.84
C ALA A 232 14.80 -12.52 4.25
N ALA A 233 15.56 -13.52 3.79
CA ALA A 233 15.00 -14.70 3.12
C ALA A 233 14.02 -15.46 4.03
N VAL A 234 14.28 -15.46 5.35
CA VAL A 234 13.43 -16.12 6.34
C VAL A 234 12.72 -15.08 7.21
N SER A 235 11.39 -15.07 7.16
CA SER A 235 10.59 -14.34 8.14
C SER A 235 10.35 -15.29 9.29
N GLU A 236 10.63 -14.89 10.52
CA GLU A 236 10.50 -15.74 11.71
C GLU A 236 9.16 -16.49 11.75
N GLY A 237 8.06 -15.85 11.35
CA GLY A 237 6.74 -16.49 11.29
C GLY A 237 6.60 -17.64 10.28
N VAL A 238 7.34 -17.64 9.17
CA VAL A 238 7.32 -18.75 8.19
C VAL A 238 8.12 -19.93 8.71
N LEU A 239 9.26 -19.66 9.36
CA LEU A 239 10.05 -20.71 10.01
C LEU A 239 9.28 -21.35 11.16
N ASP A 240 8.60 -20.54 11.99
CA ASP A 240 7.73 -21.02 13.07
C ASP A 240 6.59 -21.90 12.54
N LEU A 241 5.98 -21.51 11.40
CA LEU A 241 4.98 -22.34 10.73
C LEU A 241 5.56 -23.71 10.32
N LEU A 242 6.74 -23.75 9.70
CA LEU A 242 7.37 -25.01 9.30
C LEU A 242 7.68 -25.91 10.51
N LYS A 243 8.13 -25.32 11.63
CA LYS A 243 8.34 -26.05 12.89
C LYS A 243 7.04 -26.65 13.43
N LYS A 244 5.93 -25.89 13.41
CA LYS A 244 4.60 -26.37 13.80
C LYS A 244 4.09 -27.49 12.90
N VAL A 245 4.34 -27.39 11.59
CA VAL A 245 3.98 -28.43 10.60
C VAL A 245 4.70 -29.75 10.89
N ARG A 246 6.00 -29.69 11.26
CA ARG A 246 6.76 -30.88 11.69
C ARG A 246 6.23 -31.48 12.98
N ALA A 247 5.97 -30.65 13.97
CA ALA A 247 5.50 -31.08 15.29
C ALA A 247 4.05 -31.62 15.30
N CYS A 248 3.27 -31.40 14.23
CA CYS A 248 1.90 -31.88 14.14
C CYS A 248 1.85 -33.43 14.17
N PRO A 249 0.99 -34.09 14.97
CA PRO A 249 0.89 -35.55 14.94
C PRO A 249 0.30 -36.06 13.62
N ALA A 250 0.70 -37.26 13.20
CA ALA A 250 0.30 -37.83 11.90
C ALA A 250 -1.22 -37.97 11.72
N SER A 251 -1.95 -38.27 12.80
CA SER A 251 -3.41 -38.39 12.80
C SER A 251 -4.12 -37.05 12.51
N TYR A 252 -3.53 -35.93 12.89
CA TYR A 252 -4.11 -34.59 12.69
C TYR A 252 -3.62 -33.91 11.41
N TRP A 253 -2.54 -34.42 10.81
CA TRP A 253 -1.89 -33.77 9.68
C TRP A 253 -2.81 -33.52 8.47
N PRO A 254 -3.67 -34.46 8.03
CA PRO A 254 -4.55 -34.21 6.88
C PRO A 254 -5.44 -32.98 7.05
N THR A 255 -6.03 -32.82 8.24
CA THR A 255 -6.89 -31.66 8.56
C THR A 255 -6.08 -30.38 8.77
N ALA A 256 -4.96 -30.46 9.50
CA ALA A 256 -4.10 -29.31 9.75
C ALA A 256 -3.49 -28.76 8.44
N LYS A 257 -3.05 -29.65 7.54
CA LYS A 257 -2.53 -29.31 6.22
C LYS A 257 -3.55 -28.50 5.41
N GLU A 258 -4.81 -28.93 5.39
CA GLU A 258 -5.86 -28.20 4.68
C GLU A 258 -6.05 -26.79 5.25
N GLY A 259 -6.09 -26.66 6.58
CA GLY A 259 -6.19 -25.35 7.24
C GLY A 259 -5.02 -24.42 6.92
N VAL A 260 -3.78 -24.94 6.92
CA VAL A 260 -2.59 -24.17 6.54
C VAL A 260 -2.63 -23.79 5.07
N LEU A 261 -3.01 -24.70 4.18
CA LEU A 261 -3.15 -24.44 2.75
C LEU A 261 -4.19 -23.35 2.49
N GLN A 262 -5.33 -23.36 3.18
CA GLN A 262 -6.33 -22.31 3.06
C GLN A 262 -5.83 -20.96 3.55
N LEU A 263 -5.12 -20.92 4.69
CA LEU A 263 -4.53 -19.69 5.22
C LEU A 263 -3.50 -19.10 4.25
N LEU A 264 -2.60 -19.93 3.72
CA LEU A 264 -1.57 -19.51 2.77
C LEU A 264 -2.17 -19.15 1.41
N ALA A 265 -3.17 -19.89 0.93
CA ALA A 265 -3.90 -19.59 -0.30
C ALA A 265 -4.62 -18.24 -0.19
N ARG A 266 -5.23 -17.93 0.96
CA ARG A 266 -5.82 -16.60 1.21
C ARG A 266 -4.75 -15.51 1.16
N GLY A 267 -3.60 -15.73 1.80
CA GLY A 267 -2.46 -14.84 1.71
C GLY A 267 -1.97 -14.61 0.28
N HIS A 268 -1.86 -15.69 -0.50
CA HIS A 268 -1.47 -15.64 -1.90
C HIS A 268 -2.51 -14.94 -2.77
N GLN A 269 -3.80 -15.20 -2.58
CA GLN A 269 -4.89 -14.53 -3.30
C GLN A 269 -4.91 -13.02 -3.02
N MET A 270 -4.65 -12.58 -1.79
CA MET A 270 -4.55 -11.15 -1.48
C MET A 270 -3.36 -10.49 -2.19
N LYS A 271 -2.25 -11.21 -2.37
CA LYS A 271 -1.07 -10.72 -3.11
C LYS A 271 -1.24 -10.81 -4.62
N HIS A 272 -1.99 -11.81 -5.09
CA HIS A 272 -2.18 -12.15 -6.50
C HIS A 272 -3.66 -12.33 -6.84
N PRO A 273 -4.50 -11.28 -6.72
CA PRO A 273 -5.96 -11.45 -6.86
C PRO A 273 -6.47 -11.95 -8.22
N GLY A 274 -5.59 -12.08 -9.22
CA GLY A 274 -5.93 -12.47 -10.59
C GLY A 274 -5.01 -13.54 -11.14
N ALA A 275 -4.34 -14.27 -10.24
CA ALA A 275 -3.95 -15.63 -10.55
C ALA A 275 -5.21 -16.37 -11.03
N THR A 276 -5.10 -17.03 -12.18
CA THR A 276 -6.10 -17.95 -12.72
C THR A 276 -6.32 -19.13 -11.77
N GLU A 277 -7.42 -19.86 -11.91
CA GLU A 277 -7.65 -21.08 -11.14
C GLU A 277 -6.51 -22.11 -11.31
N ALA A 278 -5.93 -22.19 -12.52
CA ALA A 278 -4.78 -23.06 -12.79
C ALA A 278 -3.55 -22.62 -11.99
N GLU A 279 -3.20 -21.33 -12.00
CA GLU A 279 -2.07 -20.78 -11.24
C GLU A 279 -2.29 -20.92 -9.73
N ARG A 280 -3.52 -20.71 -9.23
CA ARG A 280 -3.88 -20.91 -7.82
C ARG A 280 -3.72 -22.36 -7.40
N LYS A 281 -4.16 -23.30 -8.25
CA LYS A 281 -4.00 -24.74 -8.00
C LYS A 281 -2.53 -25.13 -8.02
N GLU A 282 -1.76 -24.70 -9.01
CA GLU A 282 -0.33 -24.97 -9.11
C GLU A 282 0.40 -24.47 -7.86
N ARG A 283 0.12 -23.22 -7.45
CA ARG A 283 0.68 -22.65 -6.23
C ARG A 283 0.31 -23.47 -4.99
N ARG A 284 -0.95 -23.86 -4.86
CA ARG A 284 -1.42 -24.68 -3.74
C ARG A 284 -0.69 -26.03 -3.69
N ASP A 285 -0.49 -26.67 -4.84
CA ASP A 285 0.20 -27.95 -4.96
C ASP A 285 1.70 -27.80 -4.61
N GLN A 286 2.35 -26.73 -5.07
CA GLN A 286 3.73 -26.38 -4.68
C GLN A 286 3.86 -26.16 -3.17
N VAL A 287 2.98 -25.35 -2.57
CA VAL A 287 2.96 -25.11 -1.12
C VAL A 287 2.77 -26.43 -0.37
N ALA A 288 1.81 -27.26 -0.81
CA ALA A 288 1.57 -28.56 -0.21
C ALA A 288 2.81 -29.45 -0.25
N ALA A 289 3.54 -29.47 -1.37
CA ALA A 289 4.79 -30.21 -1.49
C ALA A 289 5.87 -29.70 -0.53
N VAL A 290 6.03 -28.39 -0.37
CA VAL A 290 7.00 -27.81 0.58
C VAL A 290 6.65 -28.19 2.02
N LEU A 291 5.37 -28.17 2.40
CA LEU A 291 4.94 -28.58 3.73
C LEU A 291 5.24 -30.05 4.00
N GLU A 292 5.02 -30.93 3.02
CA GLU A 292 5.35 -32.36 3.14
C GLU A 292 6.87 -32.59 3.22
N LYS A 293 7.66 -31.91 2.39
CA LYS A 293 9.14 -31.95 2.46
C LYS A 293 9.62 -31.54 3.85
N ALA A 294 9.11 -30.44 4.38
CA ALA A 294 9.49 -29.94 5.70
C ALA A 294 9.13 -30.93 6.81
N ARG A 295 7.97 -31.59 6.71
CA ARG A 295 7.49 -32.59 7.68
C ARG A 295 8.30 -33.89 7.63
N ALA A 296 8.66 -34.35 6.44
CA ALA A 296 9.35 -35.62 6.24
C ALA A 296 10.85 -35.55 6.56
N ALA A 297 11.47 -34.37 6.54
CA ALA A 297 12.89 -34.20 6.82
C ALA A 297 13.24 -34.64 8.26
N SER A 298 14.39 -35.26 8.46
CA SER A 298 14.99 -35.41 9.79
C SER A 298 15.31 -34.05 10.42
N ASP A 299 15.59 -34.00 11.72
CA ASP A 299 15.95 -32.74 12.39
C ASP A 299 17.21 -32.11 11.79
N VAL A 300 18.20 -32.94 11.46
CA VAL A 300 19.44 -32.47 10.81
C VAL A 300 19.15 -31.92 9.42
N GLU A 301 18.42 -32.66 8.59
CA GLU A 301 18.06 -32.20 7.23
C GLU A 301 17.23 -30.93 7.25
N PHE A 302 16.31 -30.80 8.21
CA PHE A 302 15.51 -29.59 8.34
C PHE A 302 16.35 -28.40 8.74
N GLU A 303 17.23 -28.54 9.74
CA GLU A 303 18.10 -27.44 10.15
C GLU A 303 19.03 -26.99 9.00
N MET A 304 19.48 -27.92 8.14
CA MET A 304 20.26 -27.60 6.94
C MET A 304 19.44 -26.94 5.83
N ASN A 305 18.16 -27.27 5.68
CA ASN A 305 17.33 -26.83 4.53
C ASN A 305 16.26 -25.80 4.87
N LYS A 306 16.08 -25.41 6.14
CA LYS A 306 14.97 -24.56 6.60
C LYS A 306 14.87 -23.22 5.86
N GLU A 307 16.00 -22.64 5.45
CA GLU A 307 16.05 -21.37 4.72
C GLU A 307 15.56 -21.52 3.28
N ALA A 308 15.97 -22.60 2.60
CA ALA A 308 15.48 -22.97 1.28
C ALA A 308 13.98 -23.29 1.31
N LEU A 309 13.53 -24.06 2.31
CA LEU A 309 12.11 -24.37 2.51
C LEU A 309 11.27 -23.12 2.76
N CYS A 310 11.76 -22.18 3.58
CA CYS A 310 11.09 -20.89 3.78
C CYS A 310 11.01 -20.09 2.47
N THR A 311 12.07 -20.15 1.66
CA THR A 311 12.14 -19.47 0.36
C THR A 311 11.16 -20.09 -0.65
N GLU A 312 11.12 -21.42 -0.79
CA GLU A 312 10.15 -22.13 -1.64
C GLU A 312 8.71 -21.86 -1.19
N LEU A 313 8.46 -21.88 0.12
CA LEU A 313 7.13 -21.62 0.68
C LEU A 313 6.67 -20.19 0.41
N LYS A 314 7.58 -19.21 0.47
CA LYS A 314 7.29 -17.80 0.16
C LYS A 314 7.24 -17.49 -1.33
N GLY A 315 8.07 -18.17 -2.11
CA GLY A 315 8.32 -17.84 -3.52
C GLY A 315 7.08 -18.12 -4.35
N ASP A 316 6.52 -17.10 -4.99
CA ASP A 316 5.42 -17.31 -5.92
C ASP A 316 5.97 -17.95 -7.22
N PRO A 317 5.19 -18.77 -7.95
CA PRO A 317 5.46 -19.06 -9.35
C PRO A 317 5.30 -17.74 -10.11
N VAL A 318 6.37 -16.96 -10.16
CA VAL A 318 6.35 -15.61 -10.70
C VAL A 318 6.20 -15.74 -12.20
N ARG A 319 5.04 -15.34 -12.75
CA ARG A 319 5.00 -14.83 -14.12
C ARG A 319 6.02 -13.70 -14.17
N LYS A 320 7.17 -13.95 -14.81
CA LYS A 320 8.24 -12.96 -14.94
C LYS A 320 7.62 -11.70 -15.56
N ALA A 321 7.64 -10.61 -14.80
CA ALA A 321 7.10 -9.35 -15.28
C ALA A 321 7.85 -8.94 -16.56
N SER A 322 7.13 -8.47 -17.57
CA SER A 322 7.75 -7.94 -18.78
C SER A 322 8.50 -6.64 -18.47
N ASP A 323 9.43 -6.25 -19.34
CA ASP A 323 10.15 -4.98 -19.18
C ASP A 323 9.19 -3.79 -19.12
N GLU A 324 8.09 -3.82 -19.89
CA GLU A 324 7.03 -2.79 -19.82
C GLU A 324 6.37 -2.75 -18.44
N GLN A 325 6.08 -3.91 -17.83
CA GLN A 325 5.49 -3.97 -16.49
C GLN A 325 6.46 -3.47 -15.41
N LEU A 326 7.74 -3.79 -15.53
CA LEU A 326 8.79 -3.30 -14.62
C LEU A 326 9.00 -1.79 -14.78
N ALA A 327 9.02 -1.29 -16.02
CA ALA A 327 9.08 0.14 -16.31
C ALA A 327 7.89 0.88 -15.70
N PHE A 328 6.68 0.34 -15.89
CA PHE A 328 5.46 0.91 -15.34
C PHE A 328 5.47 0.89 -13.81
N LYS A 329 5.86 -0.22 -13.17
CA LYS A 329 6.02 -0.29 -11.71
C LYS A 329 7.01 0.77 -11.22
N THR A 330 8.11 0.96 -11.94
CA THR A 330 9.11 1.97 -11.59
C THR A 330 8.52 3.38 -11.62
N ALA A 331 7.82 3.76 -12.70
CA ALA A 331 7.15 5.05 -12.76
C ALA A 331 6.00 5.20 -11.76
N TYR A 332 5.22 4.14 -11.51
CA TYR A 332 4.18 4.12 -10.49
C TYR A 332 4.77 4.52 -9.12
N PHE A 333 5.83 3.86 -8.68
CA PHE A 333 6.43 4.18 -7.39
C PHE A 333 7.17 5.52 -7.39
N LEU A 334 7.89 5.87 -8.45
CA LEU A 334 8.77 7.05 -8.42
C LEU A 334 8.08 8.35 -8.85
N LEU A 335 6.98 8.28 -9.58
CA LEU A 335 6.27 9.44 -10.13
C LEU A 335 4.84 9.54 -9.60
N SER A 336 4.57 9.06 -8.39
CA SER A 336 3.28 9.25 -7.72
C SER A 336 2.91 10.75 -7.64
N PRO A 337 1.62 11.11 -7.58
CA PRO A 337 1.21 12.50 -7.35
C PRO A 337 1.97 13.12 -6.17
N GLY A 338 2.46 14.36 -6.30
CA GLY A 338 3.22 15.05 -5.26
C GLY A 338 4.68 14.61 -5.11
N SER A 339 5.18 13.70 -5.95
CA SER A 339 6.57 13.24 -5.91
C SER A 339 7.58 14.32 -6.29
N ALA A 340 7.19 15.37 -7.03
CA ALA A 340 8.09 16.49 -7.35
C ALA A 340 8.67 17.16 -6.08
N ASP A 341 7.86 17.23 -5.00
CA ASP A 341 8.27 17.77 -3.70
C ASP A 341 9.24 16.84 -2.96
N ILE A 342 9.11 15.53 -3.16
CA ILE A 342 10.04 14.53 -2.60
C ILE A 342 11.43 14.76 -3.19
N TYR A 343 11.52 14.88 -4.52
CA TYR A 343 12.80 15.18 -5.17
C TYR A 343 13.35 16.56 -4.80
N ALA A 344 12.49 17.55 -4.58
CA ALA A 344 12.93 18.84 -4.05
C ALA A 344 13.59 18.70 -2.68
N ALA A 345 13.03 17.85 -1.81
CA ALA A 345 13.62 17.55 -0.50
C ALA A 345 14.96 16.82 -0.62
N VAL A 346 15.07 15.81 -1.49
CA VAL A 346 16.33 15.12 -1.78
C VAL A 346 17.41 16.11 -2.24
N LEU A 347 17.09 16.99 -3.19
CA LEU A 347 18.03 17.97 -3.72
C LEU A 347 18.51 18.97 -2.67
N ARG A 348 17.65 19.37 -1.72
CA ARG A 348 18.05 20.20 -0.57
C ARG A 348 19.04 19.46 0.33
N ARG A 349 18.77 18.20 0.69
CA ARG A 349 19.67 17.40 1.53
C ARG A 349 21.04 17.19 0.90
N LEU A 350 21.07 16.87 -0.40
CA LEU A 350 22.33 16.73 -1.16
C LEU A 350 23.13 18.04 -1.20
N ALA A 351 22.47 19.20 -1.23
CA ALA A 351 23.15 20.49 -1.18
C ALA A 351 23.77 20.75 0.20
N THR A 352 23.06 20.45 1.29
CA THR A 352 23.56 20.61 2.66
C THR A 352 24.75 19.68 2.95
N GLN A 353 24.68 18.41 2.51
CA GLN A 353 25.78 17.45 2.68
C GLN A 353 27.07 17.93 2.00
N LYS A 354 26.96 18.54 0.81
CA LYS A 354 28.11 19.11 0.10
C LYS A 354 28.71 20.35 0.79
N ALA A 355 27.91 21.09 1.56
CA ALA A 355 28.37 22.30 2.25
C ALA A 355 29.02 22.01 3.63
N GLY A 356 28.79 20.82 4.19
CA GLY A 356 29.40 20.37 5.44
C GLY A 356 30.65 19.50 5.26
N LEU A 357 31.05 19.25 4.01
CA LEU A 357 32.33 18.66 3.60
C LEU A 357 33.22 19.79 3.07
#